data_AF-A0A7Y4WDW7-F1
#
_entry.id   AF-A0A7Y4WDW7-F1
#
_cell.length_a   1.000
_cell.length_b   1.000
_cell.length_c   1.000
_cell.angle_alpha   90.00
_cell.angle_beta   90.00
_cell.angle_gamma   90.00
#
_symmetry.space_group_name_H-M   'P 1'
#
loop_
_entity.id
_entity.type
_entity.pdbx_description
1 polymer ?
#
loop_
_entity_poly.entity_id
_entity_poly.type
_entity_poly.pdbx_seq_one_letter_code
_entity_poly.pdbx_strand_id
1 'polypeptide(L)'
;MITEDQTAVIDFLSSPSAYGGASVEKIDTHTAVVFLSGSCALKLKRAVRFDYLDFSTVARRKEMCEAEVRLNRPAAPSIYRDVTAVTREMDGSLAVNGNGVPVEWLVRMNRFNEEYLFDRLAERRQLERAVMAPLASAIARFHATTDHRFDHGGHVGMQWVIDGNEAGFKEFGTSVFDPETRNRVTRPPRLN
;
A
#
# COMPACT_ATOMS: atom_id res chain seq x y z
N MET A 1 15.10 -0.65 -4.50
CA MET A 1 15.72 -1.84 -5.15
C MET A 1 14.85 -3.06 -4.93
N ILE A 2 14.71 -3.94 -5.93
CA ILE A 2 14.06 -5.26 -5.77
C ILE A 2 14.99 -6.16 -4.96
N THR A 3 14.46 -6.87 -3.96
CA THR A 3 15.27 -7.65 -3.00
C THR A 3 15.10 -9.16 -3.14
N GLU A 4 13.97 -9.63 -3.68
CA GLU A 4 13.69 -11.05 -3.91
C GLU A 4 12.85 -11.22 -5.19
N ASP A 5 12.95 -12.38 -5.82
CA ASP A 5 12.11 -12.75 -6.96
C ASP A 5 10.76 -13.30 -6.50
N GLN A 6 9.67 -12.61 -6.86
CA GLN A 6 8.29 -12.99 -6.53
C GLN A 6 7.53 -13.54 -7.75
N THR A 7 8.19 -13.79 -8.87
CA THR A 7 7.54 -14.16 -10.15
C THR A 7 6.61 -15.36 -9.99
N ALA A 8 7.06 -16.45 -9.37
CA ALA A 8 6.23 -17.64 -9.17
C ALA A 8 4.96 -17.37 -8.33
N VAL A 9 5.05 -16.51 -7.32
CA VAL A 9 3.89 -16.14 -6.49
C VAL A 9 2.94 -15.23 -7.28
N ILE A 10 3.47 -14.27 -8.01
CA ILE A 10 2.69 -13.35 -8.84
C ILE A 10 1.96 -14.12 -9.95
N ASP A 11 2.63 -15.06 -10.61
CA ASP A 11 2.05 -15.89 -11.66
C ASP A 11 0.92 -16.77 -11.11
N PHE A 12 1.16 -17.41 -9.95
CA PHE A 12 0.13 -18.18 -9.26
C PHE A 12 -1.09 -17.32 -8.90
N LEU A 13 -0.88 -16.13 -8.30
CA LEU A 13 -1.98 -15.23 -7.93
C LEU A 13 -2.64 -14.55 -9.12
N SER A 14 -2.02 -14.57 -10.31
CA SER A 14 -2.63 -14.13 -11.57
C SER A 14 -3.45 -15.23 -12.24
N SER A 15 -3.31 -16.49 -11.78
CA SER A 15 -4.03 -17.63 -12.34
C SER A 15 -5.44 -17.78 -11.73
N PRO A 16 -6.46 -18.10 -12.54
CA PRO A 16 -7.78 -18.48 -12.03
C PRO A 16 -7.77 -19.62 -11.02
N SER A 17 -6.77 -20.51 -11.06
CA SER A 17 -6.66 -21.63 -10.11
C SER A 17 -6.54 -21.18 -8.65
N ALA A 18 -5.97 -20.00 -8.38
CA ALA A 18 -5.89 -19.44 -7.04
C ALA A 18 -7.27 -18.98 -6.49
N TYR A 19 -8.30 -18.92 -7.35
CA TYR A 19 -9.64 -18.41 -7.04
C TYR A 19 -10.76 -19.37 -7.47
N GLY A 20 -10.47 -20.68 -7.55
CA GLY A 20 -11.46 -21.68 -7.91
C GLY A 20 -11.98 -21.56 -9.35
N GLY A 21 -11.18 -21.01 -10.26
CA GLY A 21 -11.52 -20.86 -11.68
C GLY A 21 -12.09 -19.50 -12.07
N ALA A 22 -12.29 -18.58 -11.12
CA ALA A 22 -12.74 -17.22 -11.42
C ALA A 22 -11.65 -16.40 -12.14
N SER A 23 -12.06 -15.49 -13.03
CA SER A 23 -11.13 -14.57 -13.70
C SER A 23 -10.46 -13.64 -12.69
N VAL A 24 -9.26 -13.18 -13.05
CA VAL A 24 -8.41 -12.36 -12.18
C VAL A 24 -7.94 -11.15 -12.96
N GLU A 25 -8.14 -9.97 -12.38
CA GLU A 25 -7.53 -8.73 -12.83
C GLU A 25 -6.36 -8.38 -11.93
N LYS A 26 -5.24 -7.96 -12.55
CA LYS A 26 -4.01 -7.61 -11.85
C LYS A 26 -3.77 -6.11 -11.96
N ILE A 27 -3.55 -5.46 -10.82
CA ILE A 27 -3.22 -4.04 -10.71
C ILE A 27 -1.84 -3.91 -10.08
N ASP A 28 -0.91 -3.34 -10.84
CA ASP A 28 0.46 -3.11 -10.40
C ASP A 28 0.62 -1.70 -9.82
N THR A 29 1.22 -1.62 -8.64
CA THR A 29 1.73 -0.37 -8.07
C THR A 29 3.25 -0.49 -7.89
N HIS A 30 3.91 0.61 -7.54
CA HIS A 30 5.35 0.61 -7.29
C HIS A 30 5.77 -0.25 -6.06
N THR A 31 4.87 -0.51 -5.10
CA THR A 31 5.17 -1.24 -3.85
C THR A 31 4.32 -2.47 -3.59
N ALA A 32 3.31 -2.73 -4.42
CA ALA A 32 2.39 -3.85 -4.27
C ALA A 32 1.82 -4.30 -5.62
N VAL A 33 1.27 -5.52 -5.63
CA VAL A 33 0.41 -6.05 -6.69
C VAL A 33 -0.92 -6.40 -6.05
N VAL A 34 -2.03 -5.95 -6.66
CA VAL A 34 -3.39 -6.27 -6.22
C VAL A 34 -4.03 -7.18 -7.25
N PHE A 35 -4.64 -8.26 -6.79
CA PHE A 35 -5.36 -9.24 -7.61
C PHE A 35 -6.83 -9.21 -7.25
N LEU A 36 -7.68 -8.95 -8.24
CA LEU A 36 -9.13 -8.80 -8.08
C LEU A 36 -9.83 -10.00 -8.73
N SER A 37 -10.62 -10.74 -7.96
CA SER A 37 -11.39 -11.89 -8.47
C SER A 37 -12.73 -12.01 -7.75
N GLY A 38 -13.84 -12.02 -8.50
CA GLY A 38 -15.19 -12.04 -7.92
C GLY A 38 -15.40 -10.86 -6.96
N SER A 39 -15.70 -11.15 -5.69
CA SER A 39 -15.79 -10.15 -4.60
C SER A 39 -14.51 -10.03 -3.76
N CYS A 40 -13.46 -10.79 -4.07
CA CYS A 40 -12.21 -10.86 -3.32
C CYS A 40 -11.12 -9.98 -3.95
N ALA A 41 -10.33 -9.33 -3.11
CA ALA A 41 -9.09 -8.67 -3.49
C ALA A 41 -7.93 -9.17 -2.62
N LEU A 42 -6.83 -9.58 -3.23
CA LEU A 42 -5.59 -9.96 -2.55
C LEU A 42 -4.50 -8.96 -2.88
N LYS A 43 -3.85 -8.40 -1.87
CA LYS A 43 -2.72 -7.47 -2.06
C LYS A 43 -1.43 -8.09 -1.56
N LEU A 44 -0.52 -8.31 -2.50
CA LEU A 44 0.86 -8.73 -2.27
C LEU A 44 1.76 -7.50 -2.18
N LYS A 45 2.60 -7.40 -1.15
CA LYS A 45 3.66 -6.38 -1.08
C LYS A 45 4.84 -6.83 -1.91
N ARG A 46 5.40 -5.93 -2.73
CA ARG A 46 6.60 -6.23 -3.51
C ARG A 46 7.80 -6.43 -2.58
N ALA A 47 8.69 -7.35 -2.93
CA ALA A 47 9.99 -7.51 -2.28
C ALA A 47 10.91 -6.37 -2.70
N VAL A 48 10.78 -5.23 -2.03
CA VAL A 48 11.53 -4.02 -2.33
C VAL A 48 12.05 -3.35 -1.05
N ARG A 49 13.15 -2.63 -1.20
CA ARG A 49 13.66 -1.68 -0.21
C ARG A 49 13.91 -0.33 -0.87
N PHE A 50 13.22 0.68 -0.37
CA PHE A 50 13.40 2.09 -0.69
C PHE A 50 13.82 2.84 0.57
N ASP A 51 14.29 4.08 0.43
CA ASP A 51 14.78 4.87 1.56
C ASP A 51 13.68 5.12 2.61
N TYR A 52 12.42 5.15 2.17
CA TYR A 52 11.25 5.39 3.01
C TYR A 52 10.42 4.14 3.31
N LEU A 53 10.81 2.96 2.79
CA LEU A 53 9.99 1.75 2.88
C LEU A 53 10.82 0.48 2.81
N ASP A 54 10.62 -0.42 3.76
CA ASP A 54 11.36 -1.67 3.83
C ASP A 54 10.44 -2.90 3.83
N PHE A 55 10.25 -3.48 2.65
CA PHE A 55 9.57 -4.76 2.41
C PHE A 55 10.57 -5.85 2.01
N SER A 56 11.83 -5.71 2.44
CA SER A 56 12.94 -6.54 1.91
C SER A 56 12.81 -8.02 2.20
N THR A 57 12.23 -8.41 3.33
CA THR A 57 12.09 -9.80 3.78
C THR A 57 10.63 -10.22 3.93
N VAL A 58 10.36 -11.52 3.78
CA VAL A 58 9.02 -12.09 4.01
C VAL A 58 8.46 -11.73 5.39
N ALA A 59 9.30 -11.75 6.43
CA ALA A 59 8.90 -11.39 7.80
C ALA A 59 8.44 -9.94 7.90
N ARG A 60 9.18 -8.99 7.31
CA ARG A 60 8.77 -7.59 7.25
C ARG A 60 7.49 -7.40 6.45
N ARG A 61 7.33 -8.10 5.32
CA ARG A 61 6.10 -8.07 4.54
C ARG A 61 4.90 -8.57 5.34
N LYS A 62 5.07 -9.60 6.18
CA LYS A 62 4.04 -10.06 7.13
C LYS A 62 3.63 -8.96 8.10
N GLU A 63 4.60 -8.40 8.83
CA GLU A 63 4.37 -7.33 9.82
C GLU A 63 3.64 -6.13 9.19
N MET A 64 4.00 -5.78 7.96
CA MET A 64 3.40 -4.68 7.22
C MET A 64 1.98 -5.02 6.72
N CYS A 65 1.69 -6.27 6.36
CA CYS A 65 0.33 -6.71 6.06
C CYS A 65 -0.56 -6.66 7.32
N GLU A 66 -0.03 -7.11 8.46
CA GLU A 66 -0.72 -7.06 9.76
C GLU A 66 -0.97 -5.62 10.19
N ALA A 67 0.02 -4.73 10.04
CA ALA A 67 -0.13 -3.30 10.32
C ALA A 67 -1.18 -2.67 9.41
N GLU A 68 -1.18 -2.96 8.11
CA GLU A 68 -2.16 -2.43 7.15
C GLU A 68 -3.59 -2.81 7.54
N VAL A 69 -3.82 -4.08 7.89
CA VAL A 69 -5.14 -4.54 8.34
C VAL A 69 -5.53 -3.90 9.66
N ARG A 70 -4.64 -3.87 10.65
CA ARG A 70 -4.91 -3.27 11.96
C ARG A 70 -5.27 -1.78 11.86
N LEU A 71 -4.54 -1.03 11.02
CA LEU A 71 -4.71 0.42 10.88
C LEU A 71 -5.96 0.79 10.07
N ASN A 72 -6.27 0.05 9.01
CA ASN A 72 -7.38 0.42 8.12
C ASN A 72 -8.73 -0.16 8.53
N ARG A 73 -8.76 -1.32 9.23
CA ARG A 73 -10.03 -1.98 9.57
C ARG A 73 -10.98 -1.12 10.42
N PRO A 74 -10.54 -0.29 11.39
CA PRO A 74 -11.46 0.59 12.12
C PRO A 74 -12.22 1.58 11.23
N ALA A 75 -11.57 2.10 10.18
CA ALA A 75 -12.18 3.05 9.24
C ALA A 75 -12.94 2.35 8.10
N ALA A 76 -12.54 1.13 7.72
CA ALA A 76 -13.10 0.40 6.58
C ALA A 76 -13.26 -1.11 6.88
N PRO A 77 -14.08 -1.50 7.88
CA PRO A 77 -14.19 -2.89 8.32
C PRO A 77 -14.82 -3.81 7.28
N SER A 78 -15.63 -3.27 6.36
CA SER A 78 -16.20 -4.01 5.24
C SER A 78 -15.20 -4.30 4.13
N ILE A 79 -14.07 -3.57 4.07
CA ILE A 79 -13.03 -3.75 3.04
C ILE A 79 -11.91 -4.63 3.57
N TYR A 80 -11.33 -4.33 4.74
CA TYR A 80 -10.14 -5.02 5.24
C TYR A 80 -10.49 -6.25 6.09
N ARG A 81 -10.33 -7.45 5.52
CA ARG A 81 -10.75 -8.70 6.16
C ARG A 81 -9.74 -9.25 7.13
N ASP A 82 -8.53 -9.57 6.67
CA ASP A 82 -7.47 -10.22 7.45
C ASP A 82 -6.15 -10.33 6.64
N VAL A 83 -5.16 -10.99 7.23
CA VAL A 83 -3.91 -11.37 6.57
C VAL A 83 -3.93 -12.88 6.29
N THR A 84 -3.48 -13.28 5.11
CA THR A 84 -3.40 -14.69 4.69
C THR A 84 -2.06 -14.99 4.04
N ALA A 85 -1.59 -16.23 4.15
CA ALA A 85 -0.33 -16.66 3.53
C ALA A 85 -0.55 -17.20 2.11
N VAL A 86 0.48 -17.05 1.26
CA VAL A 86 0.72 -18.00 0.17
C VAL A 86 1.68 -19.05 0.70
N THR A 87 1.30 -20.31 0.60
CA THR A 87 2.07 -21.44 1.09
C THR A 87 2.66 -22.24 -0.07
N ARG A 88 3.83 -22.82 0.15
CA ARG A 88 4.40 -23.85 -0.70
C ARG A 88 4.12 -25.22 -0.08
N GLU A 89 3.28 -26.00 -0.75
CA GLU A 89 2.88 -27.33 -0.30
C GLU A 89 4.01 -28.36 -0.48
N MET A 90 3.84 -29.56 0.09
CA MET A 90 4.87 -30.61 0.05
C MET A 90 5.20 -31.08 -1.38
N ASP A 91 4.25 -31.00 -2.30
CA ASP A 91 4.43 -31.32 -3.72
C ASP A 91 5.05 -30.16 -4.53
N GLY A 92 5.38 -29.05 -3.85
CA GLY A 92 5.97 -27.85 -4.45
C GLY A 92 4.97 -26.87 -5.03
N SER A 93 3.68 -27.23 -5.10
CA SER A 93 2.61 -26.34 -5.56
C SER A 93 2.39 -25.16 -4.61
N LEU A 94 1.81 -24.08 -5.14
CA LEU A 94 1.42 -22.92 -4.34
C LEU A 94 -0.07 -22.97 -4.03
N ALA A 95 -0.42 -22.57 -2.81
CA ALA A 95 -1.81 -22.43 -2.37
C ALA A 95 -2.00 -21.12 -1.59
N VAL A 96 -3.21 -20.56 -1.66
CA VAL A 96 -3.61 -19.48 -0.75
C VAL A 96 -4.16 -20.11 0.52
N ASN A 97 -3.55 -19.80 1.66
CA ASN A 97 -3.91 -20.35 2.97
C ASN A 97 -3.91 -21.90 3.01
N GLY A 98 -2.93 -22.52 2.34
CA GLY A 98 -2.73 -23.97 2.39
C GLY A 98 -2.02 -24.43 3.68
N ASN A 99 -1.55 -25.68 3.67
CA ASN A 99 -0.93 -26.31 4.83
C ASN A 99 0.60 -26.30 4.78
N GLY A 100 1.17 -25.85 3.66
CA GLY A 100 2.60 -25.77 3.43
C GLY A 100 3.30 -24.63 4.16
N VAL A 101 4.58 -24.43 3.83
CA VAL A 101 5.39 -23.36 4.42
C VAL A 101 4.99 -22.01 3.82
N PRO A 102 4.68 -20.98 4.63
CA PRO A 102 4.42 -19.63 4.12
C PRO A 102 5.63 -19.08 3.36
N VAL A 103 5.44 -18.75 2.10
CA VAL A 103 6.46 -18.11 1.25
C VAL A 103 6.18 -16.63 1.03
N GLU A 104 4.92 -16.19 1.15
CA GLU A 104 4.52 -14.79 1.08
C GLU A 104 3.29 -14.51 1.95
N TRP A 105 3.04 -13.22 2.20
CA TRP A 105 1.88 -12.73 2.96
C TRP A 105 1.06 -11.73 2.15
N LEU A 106 -0.25 -11.84 2.30
CA LEU A 106 -1.24 -11.07 1.57
C LEU A 106 -2.19 -10.36 2.53
N VAL A 107 -2.57 -9.13 2.18
CA VAL A 107 -3.76 -8.50 2.77
C VAL A 107 -4.97 -8.97 1.96
N ARG A 108 -5.93 -9.61 2.63
CA ARG A 108 -7.19 -10.04 2.02
C ARG A 108 -8.27 -9.00 2.27
N MET A 109 -8.92 -8.58 1.20
CA MET A 109 -9.90 -7.51 1.19
C MET A 109 -11.16 -7.93 0.45
N ASN A 110 -12.28 -7.27 0.74
CA ASN A 110 -13.43 -7.28 -0.16
C ASN A 110 -13.22 -6.21 -1.23
N ARG A 111 -13.57 -6.56 -2.47
CA ARG A 111 -13.75 -5.57 -3.53
C ARG A 111 -14.91 -4.66 -3.16
N PHE A 112 -14.78 -3.41 -3.55
CA PHE A 112 -15.86 -2.44 -3.56
C PHE A 112 -16.08 -1.98 -4.99
N ASN A 113 -17.25 -1.40 -5.25
CA ASN A 113 -17.56 -0.90 -6.58
C ASN A 113 -16.70 0.34 -6.88
N GLU A 114 -15.78 0.21 -7.83
CA GLU A 114 -14.83 1.26 -8.22
C GLU A 114 -15.54 2.50 -8.80
N GLU A 115 -16.78 2.36 -9.25
CA GLU A 115 -17.63 3.46 -9.70
C GLU A 115 -17.91 4.48 -8.58
N TYR A 116 -17.76 4.09 -7.31
CA TYR A 116 -17.90 4.95 -6.14
C TYR A 116 -16.59 5.58 -5.68
N LEU A 117 -15.47 5.34 -6.37
CA LEU A 117 -14.24 6.10 -6.11
C LEU A 117 -14.50 7.59 -6.39
N PHE A 118 -13.97 8.45 -5.52
CA PHE A 118 -14.28 9.88 -5.57
C PHE A 118 -13.73 10.58 -6.82
N ASP A 119 -12.64 10.07 -7.40
CA ASP A 119 -12.12 10.52 -8.69
C ASP A 119 -13.13 10.22 -9.82
N ARG A 120 -13.67 8.99 -9.88
CA ARG A 120 -14.70 8.58 -10.85
C ARG A 120 -15.99 9.38 -10.68
N LEU A 121 -16.43 9.59 -9.44
CA LEU A 121 -17.59 10.43 -9.15
C LEU A 121 -17.34 11.89 -9.57
N ALA A 122 -16.14 12.42 -9.36
CA ALA A 122 -15.78 13.76 -9.79
C ALA A 122 -15.75 13.90 -11.32
N GLU A 123 -15.15 12.94 -12.04
CA GLU A 123 -15.15 12.88 -13.51
C GLU A 123 -16.58 12.91 -14.08
N ARG A 124 -17.51 12.21 -13.43
CA ARG A 124 -18.92 12.13 -13.82
C ARG A 124 -19.77 13.28 -13.29
N ARG A 125 -19.19 14.21 -12.53
CA ARG A 125 -19.89 15.31 -11.83
C ARG A 125 -20.98 14.82 -10.87
N GLN A 126 -20.79 13.64 -10.30
CA GLN A 126 -21.66 13.00 -9.30
C GLN A 126 -21.10 13.11 -7.88
N LEU A 127 -19.95 13.77 -7.71
CA LEU A 127 -19.41 14.07 -6.39
C LEU A 127 -20.13 15.28 -5.77
N GLU A 128 -21.26 15.00 -5.12
CA GLU A 128 -22.12 16.04 -4.55
C GLU A 128 -21.59 16.60 -3.22
N ARG A 129 -21.88 17.87 -2.95
CA ARG A 129 -21.58 18.52 -1.65
C ARG A 129 -22.20 17.78 -0.46
N ALA A 130 -23.34 17.12 -0.67
CA ALA A 130 -24.00 16.32 0.35
C ALA A 130 -23.12 15.16 0.87
N VAL A 131 -22.21 14.63 0.06
CA VAL A 131 -21.26 13.58 0.45
C VAL A 131 -20.06 14.14 1.22
N MET A 132 -19.73 15.42 1.01
CA MET A 132 -18.55 16.06 1.61
C MET A 132 -18.68 16.26 3.11
N ALA A 133 -19.85 16.67 3.62
CA ALA A 133 -20.04 16.91 5.05
C ALA A 133 -19.94 15.62 5.90
N PRO A 134 -20.55 14.49 5.50
CA PRO A 134 -20.32 13.20 6.13
C PRO A 134 -18.86 12.74 6.06
N LEU A 135 -18.19 12.93 4.92
CA LEU A 135 -16.76 12.60 4.78
C LEU A 135 -15.90 13.41 5.77
N ALA A 136 -16.07 14.73 5.79
CA ALA A 136 -15.32 15.60 6.69
C ALA A 136 -15.54 15.22 8.16
N SER A 137 -16.79 14.89 8.52
CA SER A 137 -17.14 14.41 9.85
C SER A 137 -16.49 13.06 10.19
N ALA A 138 -16.40 12.16 9.21
CA ALA A 138 -15.73 10.87 9.38
C ALA A 138 -14.22 11.03 9.59
N ILE A 139 -13.56 11.89 8.82
CA ILE A 139 -12.13 12.22 8.96
C ILE A 139 -11.86 12.87 10.31
N ALA A 140 -12.66 13.87 10.70
CA ALA A 140 -12.51 14.56 11.99
C ALA A 140 -12.65 13.59 13.16
N ARG A 141 -13.65 12.68 13.10
CA ARG A 141 -13.83 11.64 14.11
C ARG A 141 -12.63 10.69 14.16
N PHE A 142 -12.16 10.22 13.00
CA PHE A 142 -11.01 9.33 12.92
C PHE A 142 -9.76 9.95 13.57
N HIS A 143 -9.47 11.22 13.28
CA HIS A 143 -8.35 11.94 13.92
C HIS A 143 -8.56 12.11 15.42
N ALA A 144 -9.77 12.40 15.89
CA ALA A 144 -10.06 12.59 17.31
C ALA A 144 -9.98 11.31 18.14
N THR A 145 -10.14 10.13 17.52
CA THR A 145 -10.16 8.83 18.22
C THR A 145 -8.88 8.01 18.03
N THR A 146 -7.94 8.45 17.20
CA THR A 146 -6.70 7.71 16.95
C THR A 146 -5.63 8.14 17.93
N ASP A 147 -4.87 7.18 18.45
CA ASP A 147 -3.75 7.47 19.36
C ASP A 147 -2.71 8.37 18.71
N HIS A 148 -2.24 9.35 19.48
CA HIS A 148 -1.13 10.19 19.05
C HIS A 148 0.17 9.40 19.12
N ARG A 149 0.92 9.40 18.02
CA ARG A 149 2.27 8.84 17.96
C ARG A 149 3.30 9.95 18.04
N PHE A 150 4.21 9.84 19.00
CA PHE A 150 5.32 10.78 19.21
C PHE A 150 6.68 10.17 18.86
N ASP A 151 6.69 8.90 18.46
CA ASP A 151 7.88 8.11 18.18
C ASP A 151 8.37 8.27 16.73
N HIS A 152 7.57 8.84 15.84
CA HIS A 152 7.90 9.13 14.43
C HIS A 152 7.28 10.47 13.99
N GLY A 153 7.86 11.10 12.96
CA GLY A 153 7.36 12.37 12.41
C GLY A 153 7.92 13.62 13.12
N GLY A 154 7.11 14.68 13.22
CA GLY A 154 7.50 15.95 13.82
C GLY A 154 8.69 16.61 13.12
N HIS A 155 9.47 17.42 13.85
CA HIS A 155 10.65 18.11 13.31
C HIS A 155 11.67 17.12 12.72
N VAL A 156 11.99 16.04 13.45
CA VAL A 156 12.99 15.05 13.01
C VAL A 156 12.54 14.32 11.74
N GLY A 157 11.28 13.89 11.68
CA GLY A 157 10.74 13.23 10.49
C GLY A 157 10.64 14.18 9.29
N MET A 158 10.27 15.44 9.50
CA MET A 158 10.27 16.45 8.43
C MET A 158 11.69 16.72 7.92
N GLN A 159 12.68 16.82 8.81
CA GLN A 159 14.07 16.97 8.41
C GLN A 159 14.54 15.76 7.60
N TRP A 160 14.22 14.54 8.03
CA TRP A 160 14.54 13.32 7.29
C TRP A 160 13.94 13.30 5.87
N VAL A 161 12.69 13.76 5.69
CA VAL A 161 12.08 13.89 4.35
C VAL A 161 12.80 14.93 3.50
N ILE A 162 13.18 16.07 4.08
CA ILE A 162 13.92 17.13 3.38
C ILE A 162 15.28 16.64 2.93
N ASP A 163 16.04 15.99 3.82
CA ASP A 163 17.36 15.45 3.54
C ASP A 163 17.30 14.36 2.46
N GLY A 164 16.30 13.48 2.53
CA GLY A 164 16.05 12.45 1.52
C GLY A 164 15.72 13.05 0.15
N ASN A 165 14.86 14.07 0.10
CA ASN A 165 14.56 14.79 -1.13
C ASN A 165 15.80 15.47 -1.71
N GLU A 166 16.63 16.11 -0.88
CA GLU A 166 17.87 16.75 -1.31
C GLU A 166 18.84 15.74 -1.93
N ALA A 167 19.03 14.59 -1.29
CA ALA A 167 19.84 13.50 -1.82
C ALA A 167 19.31 13.02 -3.18
N GLY A 168 18.00 12.74 -3.27
CA GLY A 168 17.36 12.31 -4.52
C GLY A 168 17.47 13.35 -5.64
N PHE A 169 17.33 14.64 -5.35
CA PHE A 169 17.48 15.72 -6.33
C PHE A 169 18.92 15.94 -6.79
N LYS A 170 19.91 15.67 -5.94
CA LYS A 170 21.33 15.68 -6.31
C LYS A 170 21.65 14.51 -7.25
N GLU A 171 21.14 13.33 -6.95
CA GLU A 171 21.42 12.12 -7.71
C GLU A 171 20.68 12.07 -9.05
N PHE A 172 19.38 12.40 -9.07
CA PHE A 172 18.50 12.19 -10.23
C PHE A 172 17.88 13.48 -10.78
N GLY A 173 17.83 14.55 -9.98
CA GLY A 173 17.07 15.76 -10.30
C GLY A 173 17.79 16.79 -11.18
N THR A 174 19.09 16.64 -11.43
CA THR A 174 19.91 17.62 -12.17
C THR A 174 19.46 17.81 -13.62
N SER A 175 18.85 16.79 -14.23
CA SER A 175 18.32 16.82 -15.59
C SER A 175 16.85 17.28 -15.66
N VAL A 176 16.16 17.36 -14.52
CA VAL A 176 14.72 17.64 -14.45
C VAL A 176 14.43 19.03 -13.89
N PHE A 177 15.19 19.47 -12.89
CA PHE A 177 14.97 20.74 -12.18
C PHE A 177 16.27 21.55 -12.11
N ASP A 178 16.13 22.86 -12.33
CA ASP A 178 17.23 23.79 -12.16
C ASP A 178 17.68 23.86 -10.66
N PRO A 179 18.91 24.35 -10.39
CA PRO A 179 19.42 24.44 -9.03
C PRO A 179 18.57 25.29 -8.07
N GLU A 180 17.93 26.36 -8.54
CA GLU A 180 17.13 27.26 -7.70
C GLU A 180 15.84 26.58 -7.25
N THR A 181 15.16 25.91 -8.18
CA THR A 181 13.95 25.13 -7.88
C THR A 181 14.23 24.03 -6.86
N ARG A 182 15.34 23.29 -7.02
CA ARG A 182 15.75 22.23 -6.08
C ARG A 182 16.02 22.81 -4.69
N ASN A 183 16.80 23.89 -4.60
CA ASN A 183 17.09 24.56 -3.34
C ASN A 183 15.83 25.09 -2.66
N ARG A 184 14.82 25.56 -3.40
CA ARG A 184 13.58 26.07 -2.81
C ARG A 184 12.78 25.00 -2.06
N VAL A 185 12.75 23.77 -2.58
CA VAL A 185 11.95 22.67 -2.01
C VAL A 185 12.73 21.81 -1.01
N THR A 186 14.06 21.95 -0.95
CA THR A 186 14.92 21.27 0.03
C THR A 186 15.49 22.20 1.10
N ARG A 187 15.14 23.49 1.07
CA ARG A 187 15.59 24.42 2.10
C ARG A 187 15.00 23.99 3.44
N PRO A 188 15.80 23.85 4.52
CA PRO A 188 15.25 23.60 5.84
C PRO A 188 14.25 24.71 6.20
N PRO A 189 13.10 24.36 6.80
CA PRO A 189 12.10 25.34 7.15
C PRO A 189 12.71 26.39 8.07
N ARG A 190 12.48 27.67 7.76
CA ARG A 190 12.78 28.76 8.70
C ARG A 190 11.77 28.65 9.83
N LEU A 191 12.14 27.95 10.89
CA LEU A 191 11.39 27.94 12.13
C LEU A 191 11.93 29.08 12.99
N ASN A 192 11.12 30.12 13.16
CA ASN A 192 11.25 31.06 14.27
C ASN A 192 10.73 30.41 15.55
#